data_AF-A0A136WCT7-F1
#
_entry.id   AF-A0A136WCT7-F1
#
_cell.length_a   1.000
_cell.length_b   1.000
_cell.length_c   1.000
_cell.angle_alpha   90.00
_cell.angle_beta   90.00
_cell.angle_gamma   90.00
#
_symmetry.space_group_name_H-M   'P 1'
#
loop_
_entity.id
_entity.type
_entity.pdbx_description
1 polymer ?
#
loop_
_entity_poly.entity_id
_entity_poly.type
_entity_poly.pdbx_seq_one_letter_code
_entity_poly.pdbx_strand_id
1 'polypeptide(L)'
;MKGTLIETSIGAVKMDNDYKAYELYMKNRPHVVVLGAGASCAAIPNGDKYGKKISAMSGFIDKLGLSNIISRVKINTSSDNLEDIYMELDERSKDEQDCKEVKEELERIIWEYMSNYQLPDNPAVYDFLVMSLTSKDLIVTFNWDPFLVQAIGRAMRYTNNTPQVAFLHGNVAVGFCEEDNIMGNVGITCKCGKPLMRRVYRVCL
;
A
#
# COMPACT_ATOMS: atom_id res chain seq x y z
N MET A 1 -55.72 27.62 27.45
CA MET A 1 -55.55 26.98 26.13
C MET A 1 -54.12 26.47 26.03
N LYS A 2 -53.96 25.17 25.79
CA LYS A 2 -52.69 24.47 25.66
C LYS A 2 -52.03 24.87 24.33
N GLY A 3 -50.84 25.48 24.40
CA GLY A 3 -49.94 25.67 23.27
C GLY A 3 -48.97 24.49 23.21
N THR A 4 -48.88 23.85 22.06
CA THR A 4 -48.49 22.46 21.88
C THR A 4 -47.04 22.35 21.36
N LEU A 5 -46.15 21.74 22.14
CA LEU A 5 -44.72 21.47 21.87
C LEU A 5 -44.48 20.31 20.85
N ILE A 6 -45.24 20.23 19.74
CA ILE A 6 -45.23 19.02 18.87
C ILE A 6 -44.47 19.22 17.54
N GLU A 7 -44.15 20.45 17.13
CA GLU A 7 -43.55 20.68 15.81
C GLU A 7 -42.02 20.46 15.74
N THR A 8 -41.29 20.57 16.84
CA THR A 8 -39.82 20.39 16.86
C THR A 8 -39.38 18.93 16.82
N SER A 9 -40.17 18.00 17.36
CA SER A 9 -39.84 16.57 17.42
C SER A 9 -40.07 15.84 16.09
N ILE A 10 -41.10 16.22 15.32
CA ILE A 10 -41.40 15.59 14.02
C ILE A 10 -40.33 15.96 12.97
N GLY A 11 -39.88 17.21 12.96
CA GLY A 11 -38.80 17.67 12.08
C GLY A 11 -37.47 16.98 12.37
N ALA A 12 -37.11 16.86 13.66
CA ALA A 12 -35.89 16.17 14.09
C ALA A 12 -35.91 14.66 13.77
N VAL A 13 -37.04 13.98 13.99
CA VAL A 13 -37.20 12.54 13.69
C VAL A 13 -37.16 12.25 12.18
N LYS A 14 -37.74 13.13 11.36
CA LYS A 14 -37.69 12.99 9.90
C LYS A 14 -36.27 13.21 9.36
N MET A 15 -35.57 14.22 9.88
CA MET A 15 -34.19 14.52 9.51
C MET A 15 -33.22 13.41 9.94
N ASP A 16 -33.40 12.83 11.14
CA ASP A 16 -32.64 11.65 11.61
C ASP A 16 -32.87 10.40 10.72
N ASN A 17 -34.10 10.19 10.24
CA ASN A 17 -34.40 9.11 9.30
C ASN A 17 -33.75 9.33 7.92
N ASP A 18 -33.70 10.56 7.42
CA ASP A 18 -33.06 10.88 6.15
C ASP A 18 -31.53 10.71 6.23
N TYR A 19 -30.91 11.10 7.36
CA TYR A 19 -29.48 10.86 7.61
C TYR A 19 -29.16 9.37 7.68
N LYS A 20 -29.95 8.58 8.41
CA LYS A 20 -29.77 7.11 8.48
C LYS A 20 -29.95 6.45 7.13
N ALA A 21 -30.94 6.88 6.34
CA ALA A 21 -31.16 6.38 4.99
C ALA A 21 -29.98 6.70 4.06
N TYR A 22 -29.46 7.93 4.12
CA TYR A 22 -28.28 8.36 3.38
C TYR A 22 -27.02 7.60 3.80
N GLU A 23 -26.80 7.43 5.10
CA GLU A 23 -25.65 6.69 5.64
C GLU A 23 -25.69 5.22 5.21
N LEU A 24 -26.85 4.57 5.33
CA LEU A 24 -27.04 3.19 4.87
C LEU A 24 -26.79 3.07 3.36
N TYR A 25 -27.31 4.02 2.58
CA TYR A 25 -27.08 4.07 1.15
C TYR A 25 -25.59 4.19 0.82
N MET A 26 -24.86 5.12 1.46
CA MET A 26 -23.42 5.30 1.23
C MET A 26 -22.62 4.07 1.64
N LYS A 27 -22.88 3.49 2.82
CA LYS A 27 -22.20 2.27 3.31
C LYS A 27 -22.37 1.08 2.35
N ASN A 28 -23.53 0.96 1.70
CA ASN A 28 -23.82 -0.14 0.78
C ASN A 28 -23.16 0.01 -0.60
N ARG A 29 -22.73 1.22 -1.00
CA ARG A 29 -22.04 1.42 -2.28
C ARG A 29 -20.61 0.88 -2.24
N PRO A 30 -20.05 0.43 -3.36
CA PRO A 30 -18.62 0.14 -3.47
C PRO A 30 -17.78 1.39 -3.19
N HIS A 31 -16.74 1.26 -2.35
CA HIS A 31 -15.77 2.31 -2.10
C HIS A 31 -14.41 1.97 -2.71
N VAL A 32 -13.71 3.00 -3.17
CA VAL A 32 -12.31 2.91 -3.57
C VAL A 32 -11.48 3.76 -2.61
N VAL A 33 -10.48 3.15 -1.98
CA VAL A 33 -9.54 3.83 -1.08
C VAL A 33 -8.17 3.84 -1.75
N VAL A 34 -7.58 5.03 -1.91
CA VAL A 34 -6.26 5.20 -2.50
C VAL A 34 -5.24 5.52 -1.41
N LEU A 35 -4.18 4.73 -1.31
CA LEU A 35 -3.15 4.83 -0.28
C LEU A 35 -1.80 5.24 -0.86
N GLY A 36 -1.16 6.21 -0.21
CA GLY A 36 0.22 6.62 -0.45
C GLY A 36 1.07 6.52 0.82
N ALA A 37 2.32 6.96 0.76
CA ALA A 37 3.32 6.73 1.81
C ALA A 37 2.93 7.29 3.21
N GLY A 38 2.05 8.30 3.24
CA GLY A 38 1.50 8.83 4.49
C GLY A 38 0.71 7.79 5.30
N ALA A 39 0.03 6.84 4.62
CA ALA A 39 -0.68 5.76 5.29
C ALA A 39 0.28 4.84 6.05
N SER A 40 1.45 4.55 5.48
CA SER A 40 2.49 3.75 6.12
C SER A 40 3.08 4.46 7.34
N CYS A 41 3.28 5.78 7.25
CA CYS A 41 3.71 6.59 8.40
C CYS A 41 2.67 6.55 9.54
N ALA A 42 1.39 6.66 9.20
CA ALA A 42 0.29 6.61 10.16
C ALA A 42 0.10 5.21 10.78
N ALA A 43 0.51 4.14 10.09
CA ALA A 43 0.43 2.77 10.59
C ALA A 43 1.37 2.48 11.75
N ILE A 44 2.52 3.17 11.76
CA ILE A 44 3.60 2.93 12.70
C ILE A 44 4.14 4.26 13.26
N PRO A 45 3.30 5.05 13.97
CA PRO A 45 3.68 6.39 14.43
C PRO A 45 4.90 6.37 15.38
N ASN A 46 5.07 5.27 16.11
CA ASN A 46 6.18 5.04 17.03
C ASN A 46 7.25 4.09 16.46
N GLY A 47 7.19 3.79 15.17
CA GLY A 47 7.96 2.72 14.53
C GLY A 47 7.20 1.40 14.45
N ASP A 48 7.74 0.50 13.65
CA ASP A 48 7.23 -0.85 13.42
C ASP A 48 7.40 -1.73 14.67
N LYS A 49 7.14 -3.04 14.56
CA LYS A 49 7.30 -3.98 15.68
C LYS A 49 8.67 -3.90 16.37
N TYR A 50 9.73 -3.53 15.65
CA TYR A 50 11.09 -3.40 16.15
C TYR A 50 11.54 -1.94 16.33
N GLY A 51 10.60 -0.99 16.29
CA GLY A 51 10.89 0.44 16.43
C GLY A 51 11.45 1.10 15.17
N LYS A 52 11.45 0.40 14.02
CA LYS A 52 11.93 0.96 12.76
C LYS A 52 10.93 1.99 12.24
N LYS A 53 11.36 3.23 12.04
CA LYS A 53 10.52 4.29 11.47
C LYS A 53 10.54 4.25 9.94
N ILE A 54 9.38 4.41 9.32
CA ILE A 54 9.24 4.67 7.89
C ILE A 54 9.09 6.18 7.66
N SER A 55 9.60 6.67 6.54
CA SER A 55 9.45 8.05 6.11
C SER A 55 8.69 8.09 4.79
N ALA A 56 8.03 9.22 4.51
CA ALA A 56 7.69 9.59 3.14
C ALA A 56 8.99 9.74 2.32
N MET A 57 8.87 9.83 0.98
CA MET A 57 10.00 9.80 0.03
C MET A 57 11.17 10.76 0.35
N SER A 58 10.95 11.81 1.16
CA SER A 58 12.00 12.71 1.63
C SER A 58 13.05 12.01 2.50
N GLY A 59 14.32 12.20 2.15
CA GLY A 59 15.47 11.59 2.85
C GLY A 59 15.63 10.09 2.62
N PHE A 60 14.84 9.49 1.73
CA PHE A 60 14.89 8.06 1.44
C PHE A 60 16.22 7.63 0.79
N ILE A 61 16.76 8.46 -0.12
CA ILE A 61 18.05 8.26 -0.78
C ILE A 61 19.19 8.23 0.25
N ASP A 62 19.27 9.26 1.11
CA ASP A 62 20.34 9.37 2.11
C ASP A 62 20.23 8.29 3.19
N LYS A 63 19.03 8.00 3.67
CA LYS A 63 18.78 7.01 4.73
C LYS A 63 19.19 5.60 4.32
N LEU A 64 19.07 5.28 3.03
CA LEU A 64 19.45 3.99 2.46
C LEU A 64 20.87 3.99 1.90
N GLY A 65 21.60 5.11 1.96
CA GLY A 65 22.94 5.24 1.39
C GLY A 65 22.96 5.04 -0.12
N LEU A 66 21.84 5.31 -0.81
CA LEU A 66 21.69 5.08 -2.24
C LEU A 66 22.54 6.05 -3.07
N SER A 67 22.92 7.19 -2.49
CA SER A 67 23.79 8.19 -3.12
C SER A 67 25.09 7.58 -3.65
N ASN A 68 25.70 6.63 -2.92
CA ASN A 68 26.94 5.96 -3.32
C ASN A 68 26.77 5.01 -4.51
N ILE A 69 25.54 4.54 -4.75
CA ILE A 69 25.21 3.60 -5.81
C ILE A 69 24.85 4.39 -7.07
N ILE A 70 23.99 5.39 -6.89
CA ILE A 70 23.57 6.32 -7.94
C ILE A 70 24.79 7.07 -8.51
N SER A 71 25.78 7.43 -7.68
CA SER A 71 27.00 8.11 -8.14
C SER A 71 27.91 7.30 -9.07
N ARG A 72 27.66 5.99 -9.24
CA ARG A 72 28.45 5.14 -10.15
C ARG A 72 28.10 5.37 -11.62
N VAL A 73 26.94 5.95 -11.89
CA VAL A 73 26.51 6.37 -13.22
C VAL A 73 26.29 7.87 -13.26
N LYS A 74 26.43 8.46 -14.44
CA LYS A 74 26.05 9.85 -14.64
C LYS A 74 24.53 9.94 -14.69
N ILE A 75 23.90 10.67 -13.78
CA ILE A 75 22.47 11.00 -13.82
C ILE A 75 22.29 12.33 -14.57
N ASN A 76 21.35 12.38 -15.51
CA ASN A 76 21.06 13.56 -16.32
C ASN A 76 19.88 14.38 -15.77
N THR A 77 18.98 13.76 -15.01
CA THR A 77 17.91 14.47 -14.31
C THR A 77 18.49 15.40 -13.25
N SER A 78 17.88 16.58 -13.13
CA SER A 78 18.20 17.55 -12.08
C SER A 78 17.36 17.35 -10.82
N SER A 79 16.43 16.39 -10.83
CA SER A 79 15.56 16.06 -9.70
C SER A 79 16.29 15.27 -8.63
N ASP A 80 15.98 15.54 -7.37
CA ASP A 80 16.39 14.75 -6.20
C ASP A 80 15.33 13.69 -5.81
N ASN A 81 14.22 13.60 -6.55
CA ASN A 81 13.20 12.58 -6.35
C ASN A 81 13.69 11.22 -6.86
N LEU A 82 13.58 10.19 -6.00
CA LEU A 82 13.94 8.82 -6.35
C LEU A 82 13.16 8.31 -7.58
N GLU A 83 11.91 8.71 -7.74
CA GLU A 83 11.08 8.30 -8.88
C GLU A 83 11.64 8.80 -10.20
N ASP A 84 12.02 10.08 -10.28
CA ASP A 84 12.61 10.67 -11.47
C ASP A 84 13.97 10.04 -11.80
N ILE A 85 14.81 9.82 -10.77
CA ILE A 85 16.11 9.17 -10.93
C ILE A 85 15.93 7.73 -11.43
N TYR A 86 14.98 7.00 -10.88
CA TYR A 86 14.71 5.64 -11.29
C TYR A 86 14.13 5.55 -12.70
N MET A 87 13.21 6.44 -13.08
CA MET A 87 12.67 6.47 -14.44
C MET A 87 13.79 6.62 -15.48
N GLU A 88 14.74 7.54 -15.24
CA GLU A 88 15.90 7.69 -16.09
C GLU A 88 16.76 6.40 -16.14
N LEU A 89 17.02 5.80 -14.97
CA LEU A 89 17.77 4.54 -14.87
C LEU A 89 17.06 3.38 -15.60
N ASP A 90 15.73 3.27 -15.49
CA ASP A 90 14.94 2.24 -16.17
C ASP A 90 15.03 2.39 -17.68
N GLU A 91 14.86 3.61 -18.20
CA GLU A 91 14.97 3.88 -19.62
C GLU A 91 16.36 3.55 -20.16
N ARG A 92 17.41 4.02 -19.49
CA ARG A 92 18.80 3.80 -19.94
C ARG A 92 19.30 2.38 -19.72
N SER A 93 18.80 1.66 -18.71
CA SER A 93 19.16 0.26 -18.45
C SER A 93 18.87 -0.69 -19.62
N LYS A 94 18.08 -0.26 -20.61
CA LYS A 94 17.78 -1.02 -21.83
C LYS A 94 19.00 -1.10 -22.76
N ASP A 95 19.81 -0.05 -22.78
CA ASP A 95 20.93 0.11 -23.71
C ASP A 95 22.29 0.22 -22.99
N GLU A 96 22.30 0.59 -21.70
CA GLU A 96 23.48 0.86 -20.89
C GLU A 96 23.63 -0.15 -19.75
N GLN A 97 24.69 -0.97 -19.80
CA GLN A 97 24.93 -2.07 -18.87
C GLN A 97 25.23 -1.60 -17.44
N ASP A 98 25.94 -0.48 -17.29
CA ASP A 98 26.20 0.17 -15.99
C ASP A 98 24.93 0.69 -15.34
N CYS A 99 24.03 1.31 -16.11
CA CYS A 99 22.71 1.73 -15.63
C CYS A 99 21.87 0.54 -15.18
N LYS A 100 21.95 -0.58 -15.91
CA LYS A 100 21.27 -1.83 -15.53
C LYS A 100 21.77 -2.39 -14.21
N GLU A 101 23.09 -2.48 -14.03
CA GLU A 101 23.70 -2.97 -12.79
C GLU A 101 23.34 -2.08 -11.58
N VAL A 102 23.42 -0.76 -11.75
CA VAL A 102 23.02 0.21 -10.72
C VAL A 102 21.54 0.07 -10.36
N LYS A 103 20.66 -0.09 -11.36
CA LYS A 103 19.23 -0.27 -11.15
C LYS A 103 18.93 -1.56 -10.39
N GLU A 104 19.52 -2.69 -10.78
CA GLU A 104 19.30 -3.97 -10.09
C GLU A 104 19.79 -3.92 -8.63
N GLU A 105 20.92 -3.27 -8.37
CA GLU A 105 21.43 -3.08 -7.00
C GLU A 105 20.52 -2.15 -6.18
N LEU A 106 20.02 -1.07 -6.79
CA LEU A 106 19.07 -0.14 -6.19
C LEU A 106 17.77 -0.84 -5.80
N GLU A 107 17.15 -1.58 -6.72
CA GLU A 107 15.92 -2.34 -6.46
C GLU A 107 16.13 -3.37 -5.36
N ARG A 108 17.28 -4.07 -5.34
CA ARG A 108 17.62 -5.04 -4.30
C ARG A 108 17.67 -4.39 -2.91
N ILE A 109 18.34 -3.25 -2.77
CA ILE A 109 18.47 -2.57 -1.48
C ILE A 109 17.13 -2.02 -1.00
N ILE A 110 16.35 -1.42 -1.89
CA ILE A 110 15.00 -0.95 -1.56
C ILE A 110 14.15 -2.13 -1.10
N TRP A 111 14.21 -3.26 -1.81
CA TRP A 111 13.47 -4.47 -1.46
C TRP A 111 13.91 -5.03 -0.11
N GLU A 112 15.20 -5.22 0.14
CA GLU A 112 15.73 -5.70 1.42
C GLU A 112 15.31 -4.80 2.57
N TYR A 113 15.39 -3.49 2.36
CA TYR A 113 14.98 -2.52 3.37
C TYR A 113 13.47 -2.59 3.67
N MET A 114 12.64 -2.60 2.63
CA MET A 114 11.18 -2.56 2.80
C MET A 114 10.61 -3.90 3.30
N SER A 115 11.18 -5.03 2.86
CA SER A 115 10.70 -6.37 3.23
C SER A 115 10.79 -6.67 4.73
N ASN A 116 11.69 -5.98 5.43
CA ASN A 116 11.93 -6.19 6.85
C ASN A 116 10.90 -5.49 7.76
N TYR A 117 10.01 -4.66 7.23
CA TYR A 117 8.99 -3.99 8.05
C TYR A 117 7.94 -4.96 8.58
N GLN A 118 7.60 -4.84 9.85
CA GLN A 118 6.53 -5.63 10.48
C GLN A 118 5.57 -4.75 11.28
N LEU A 119 4.27 -4.91 11.04
CA LEU A 119 3.26 -4.26 11.86
C LEU A 119 3.43 -4.66 13.34
N PRO A 120 3.23 -3.73 14.29
CA PRO A 120 3.18 -4.04 15.72
C PRO A 120 2.15 -5.12 16.04
N ASP A 121 2.30 -5.83 17.16
CA ASP A 121 1.37 -6.91 17.54
C ASP A 121 -0.04 -6.39 17.88
N ASN A 122 -0.16 -5.11 18.27
CA ASN A 122 -1.44 -4.44 18.47
C ASN A 122 -2.05 -3.99 17.13
N PRO A 123 -3.38 -3.83 17.04
CA PRO A 123 -4.04 -3.32 15.84
C PRO A 123 -3.50 -1.96 15.39
N ALA A 124 -3.09 -1.87 14.12
CA ALA A 124 -2.64 -0.66 13.44
C ALA A 124 -3.77 -0.06 12.58
N VAL A 125 -3.59 1.16 12.07
CA VAL A 125 -4.60 1.83 11.22
C VAL A 125 -5.01 1.01 9.99
N TYR A 126 -4.07 0.23 9.41
CA TYR A 126 -4.38 -0.68 8.31
C TYR A 126 -5.32 -1.81 8.72
N ASP A 127 -5.20 -2.33 9.95
CA ASP A 127 -6.11 -3.38 10.46
C ASP A 127 -7.54 -2.84 10.52
N PHE A 128 -7.71 -1.61 11.05
CA PHE A 128 -9.02 -0.94 11.09
C PHE A 128 -9.56 -0.64 9.70
N LEU A 129 -8.71 -0.14 8.78
CA LEU A 129 -9.11 0.14 7.41
C LEU A 129 -9.63 -1.12 6.71
N VAL A 130 -8.87 -2.21 6.75
CA VAL A 130 -9.24 -3.48 6.12
C VAL A 130 -10.55 -4.01 6.71
N MET A 131 -10.70 -3.98 8.04
CA MET A 131 -11.90 -4.46 8.73
C MET A 131 -13.13 -3.56 8.55
N SER A 132 -12.95 -2.30 8.16
CA SER A 132 -14.04 -1.36 7.87
C SER A 132 -14.63 -1.53 6.47
N LEU A 133 -13.95 -2.30 5.61
CA LEU A 133 -14.31 -2.54 4.22
C LEU A 133 -14.72 -3.99 4.01
N THR A 134 -15.33 -4.26 2.86
CA THR A 134 -15.85 -5.58 2.48
C THR A 134 -15.43 -5.95 1.07
N SER A 135 -15.75 -7.15 0.60
CA SER A 135 -15.41 -7.66 -0.74
C SER A 135 -15.92 -6.82 -1.93
N LYS A 136 -16.89 -5.93 -1.70
CA LYS A 136 -17.38 -4.96 -2.70
C LYS A 136 -16.45 -3.75 -2.88
N ASP A 137 -15.55 -3.52 -1.94
CA ASP A 137 -14.69 -2.33 -1.88
C ASP A 137 -13.28 -2.68 -2.41
N LEU A 138 -12.53 -1.65 -2.82
CA LEU A 138 -11.19 -1.77 -3.41
C LEU A 138 -10.21 -0.85 -2.68
N ILE A 139 -9.07 -1.39 -2.26
CA ILE A 139 -7.91 -0.61 -1.83
C ILE A 139 -6.89 -0.59 -2.97
N VAL A 140 -6.47 0.59 -3.38
CA VAL A 140 -5.40 0.79 -4.35
C VAL A 140 -4.23 1.45 -3.64
N THR A 141 -3.02 0.92 -3.77
CA THR A 141 -1.85 1.42 -3.05
C THR A 141 -0.64 1.58 -3.95
N PHE A 142 0.10 2.67 -3.72
CA PHE A 142 1.43 2.92 -4.29
C PHE A 142 2.56 2.44 -3.37
N ASN A 143 2.22 1.98 -2.16
CA ASN A 143 3.20 1.66 -1.13
C ASN A 143 3.84 0.29 -1.34
N TRP A 144 5.17 0.24 -1.23
CA TRP A 144 5.94 -0.99 -1.33
C TRP A 144 6.06 -1.76 -0.02
N ASP A 145 5.85 -1.09 1.12
CA ASP A 145 5.93 -1.74 2.43
C ASP A 145 4.89 -2.86 2.56
N PRO A 146 5.15 -3.85 3.43
CA PRO A 146 4.30 -5.03 3.54
C PRO A 146 3.05 -4.81 4.43
N PHE A 147 2.76 -3.61 4.93
CA PHE A 147 1.77 -3.42 5.98
C PHE A 147 0.35 -3.78 5.56
N LEU A 148 -0.07 -3.40 4.35
CA LEU A 148 -1.41 -3.73 3.86
C LEU A 148 -1.59 -5.25 3.73
N VAL A 149 -0.58 -5.95 3.20
CA VAL A 149 -0.59 -7.42 3.08
C VAL A 149 -0.67 -8.07 4.45
N GLN A 150 0.11 -7.57 5.42
CA GLN A 150 0.09 -8.08 6.80
C GLN A 150 -1.28 -7.85 7.47
N ALA A 151 -1.89 -6.68 7.31
CA ALA A 151 -3.20 -6.36 7.87
C ALA A 151 -4.32 -7.23 7.27
N ILE A 152 -4.29 -7.47 5.95
CA ILE A 152 -5.21 -8.42 5.30
C ILE A 152 -4.99 -9.83 5.84
N GLY A 153 -3.74 -10.27 5.96
CA GLY A 153 -3.42 -11.57 6.55
C GLY A 153 -3.89 -11.72 8.00
N ARG A 154 -3.94 -10.62 8.79
CA ARG A 154 -4.55 -10.60 10.13
C ARG A 154 -6.07 -10.69 10.05
N ALA A 155 -6.72 -9.87 9.22
CA ALA A 155 -8.18 -9.86 9.04
C ALA A 155 -8.73 -11.20 8.54
N MET A 156 -8.02 -11.85 7.61
CA MET A 156 -8.38 -13.16 7.04
C MET A 156 -8.42 -14.30 8.05
N ARG A 157 -7.82 -14.13 9.24
CA ARG A 157 -7.96 -15.11 10.35
C ARG A 157 -9.37 -15.11 10.95
N TYR A 158 -10.14 -14.05 10.72
CA TYR A 158 -11.47 -13.85 11.32
C TYR A 158 -12.60 -13.82 10.29
N THR A 159 -12.33 -13.39 9.05
CA THR A 159 -13.35 -13.24 8.01
C THR A 159 -12.78 -13.46 6.61
N ASN A 160 -13.62 -13.92 5.68
CA ASN A 160 -13.30 -13.95 4.24
C ASN A 160 -13.88 -12.76 3.47
N ASN A 161 -14.61 -11.87 4.14
CA ASN A 161 -15.22 -10.69 3.54
C ASN A 161 -14.28 -9.47 3.63
N THR A 162 -13.13 -9.56 2.96
CA THR A 162 -12.10 -8.51 2.91
C THR A 162 -12.15 -7.75 1.58
N PRO A 163 -11.70 -6.48 1.52
CA PRO A 163 -11.64 -5.70 0.29
C PRO A 163 -10.71 -6.33 -0.75
N GLN A 164 -10.97 -6.01 -2.03
CA GLN A 164 -10.04 -6.26 -3.11
C GLN A 164 -8.86 -5.31 -3.01
N VAL A 165 -7.68 -5.71 -3.50
CA VAL A 165 -6.46 -4.90 -3.41
C VAL A 165 -5.69 -4.87 -4.72
N ALA A 166 -5.22 -3.67 -5.10
CA ALA A 166 -4.33 -3.45 -6.24
C ALA A 166 -3.06 -2.70 -5.80
N PHE A 167 -1.90 -3.25 -6.14
CA PHE A 167 -0.58 -2.67 -5.88
C PHE A 167 -0.03 -2.05 -7.17
N LEU A 168 -0.16 -0.73 -7.32
CA LEU A 168 0.13 -0.05 -8.58
C LEU A 168 1.61 -0.04 -8.91
N HIS A 169 2.47 0.04 -7.89
CA HIS A 169 3.93 0.09 -8.02
C HIS A 169 4.60 -1.26 -7.66
N GLY A 170 3.81 -2.34 -7.60
CA GLY A 170 4.23 -3.59 -6.98
C GLY A 170 4.30 -3.48 -5.44
N ASN A 171 4.70 -4.57 -4.79
CA ASN A 171 4.85 -4.63 -3.33
C ASN A 171 5.83 -5.71 -2.92
N VAL A 172 6.64 -5.46 -1.89
CA VAL A 172 7.71 -6.38 -1.50
C VAL A 172 7.21 -7.71 -0.91
N ALA A 173 5.97 -7.77 -0.43
CA ALA A 173 5.36 -8.97 0.15
C ALA A 173 4.46 -9.76 -0.82
N VAL A 174 4.23 -9.25 -2.05
CA VAL A 174 3.34 -9.89 -3.03
C VAL A 174 4.14 -10.62 -4.09
N GLY A 175 3.82 -11.89 -4.28
CA GLY A 175 4.25 -12.70 -5.42
C GLY A 175 3.19 -12.69 -6.52
N PHE A 176 3.63 -12.93 -7.74
CA PHE A 176 2.79 -12.92 -8.93
C PHE A 176 2.99 -14.19 -9.74
N CYS A 177 1.91 -14.69 -10.32
CA CYS A 177 1.96 -15.67 -11.39
C CYS A 177 1.66 -14.96 -12.71
N GLU A 178 2.63 -14.90 -13.62
CA GLU A 178 2.43 -14.28 -14.94
C GLU A 178 1.47 -15.07 -15.82
N GLU A 179 1.37 -16.38 -15.61
CA GLU A 179 0.53 -17.27 -16.41
C GLU A 179 -0.95 -17.14 -16.05
N ASP A 180 -1.26 -17.10 -14.75
CA ASP A 180 -2.64 -17.04 -14.26
C ASP A 180 -3.10 -15.62 -13.88
N ASN A 181 -2.20 -14.63 -13.94
CA ASN A 181 -2.41 -13.25 -13.47
C ASN A 181 -2.93 -13.17 -12.02
N ILE A 182 -2.46 -14.09 -11.17
CA ILE A 182 -2.84 -14.20 -9.75
C ILE A 182 -1.80 -13.52 -8.88
N MET A 183 -2.27 -12.76 -7.89
CA MET A 183 -1.45 -12.13 -6.84
C MET A 183 -1.74 -12.79 -5.49
N GLY A 184 -0.71 -12.89 -4.66
CA GLY A 184 -0.82 -13.46 -3.31
C GLY A 184 0.53 -13.40 -2.60
N ASN A 185 0.64 -13.95 -1.39
CA ASN A 185 1.93 -13.93 -0.68
C ASN A 185 2.97 -14.72 -1.49
N VAL A 186 4.18 -14.16 -1.58
CA VAL A 186 5.33 -14.83 -2.22
C VAL A 186 5.47 -16.26 -1.69
N GLY A 187 5.60 -17.22 -2.61
CA GLY A 187 5.78 -18.63 -2.27
C GLY A 187 4.50 -19.45 -2.09
N ILE A 188 3.30 -18.85 -2.07
CA ILE A 188 2.03 -19.59 -2.14
C ILE A 188 1.92 -20.29 -3.50
N THR A 189 1.45 -21.53 -3.55
CA THR A 189 1.22 -22.24 -4.81
C THR A 189 0.04 -21.65 -5.58
N CYS A 190 0.28 -21.29 -6.84
CA CYS A 190 -0.75 -20.83 -7.78
C CYS A 190 -1.57 -21.99 -8.35
N LYS A 191 -2.67 -21.68 -9.06
CA LYS A 191 -3.52 -22.69 -9.73
C LYS A 191 -2.76 -23.45 -10.82
N CYS A 192 -1.77 -22.84 -11.48
CA CYS A 192 -0.85 -23.52 -12.39
C CYS A 192 0.15 -24.47 -11.69
N GLY A 193 0.13 -24.59 -10.36
CA GLY A 193 1.01 -25.48 -9.60
C GLY A 193 2.40 -24.91 -9.31
N LYS A 194 2.76 -23.76 -9.87
CA LYS A 194 4.01 -23.04 -9.56
C LYS A 194 3.81 -22.14 -8.33
N PRO A 195 4.82 -21.97 -7.46
CA PRO A 195 4.76 -20.95 -6.42
C PRO A 195 4.61 -19.57 -7.07
N LEU A 196 3.88 -18.67 -6.43
CA LEU A 196 3.83 -17.26 -6.80
C LEU A 196 5.24 -16.72 -6.74
N MET A 197 5.78 -16.49 -7.94
CA MET A 197 7.15 -16.08 -8.12
C MET A 197 7.24 -14.60 -7.78
N ARG A 198 8.40 -14.22 -7.24
CA ARG A 198 8.77 -12.82 -7.22
C ARG A 198 8.87 -12.42 -8.69
N ARG A 199 8.20 -11.34 -9.09
CA ARG A 199 8.68 -10.62 -10.26
C ARG A 199 10.02 -10.07 -9.83
N VAL A 200 11.09 -10.70 -10.33
CA VAL A 200 12.48 -10.38 -10.00
C VAL A 200 12.63 -8.86 -10.07
N TYR A 201 12.74 -8.26 -8.88
CA TYR A 201 13.01 -6.85 -8.60
C TYR A 201 12.13 -5.76 -9.21
N ARG A 202 10.92 -6.03 -9.73
CA ARG A 202 10.02 -4.92 -10.16
C ARG A 202 9.29 -4.27 -8.99
N VAL A 203 10.02 -3.44 -8.25
CA VAL A 203 9.45 -2.23 -7.66
C VAL A 203 9.22 -1.30 -8.85
N CYS A 204 8.01 -1.26 -9.40
CA CYS A 204 7.71 -0.31 -10.47
C CYS A 204 7.58 1.07 -9.82
N LEU A 205 8.65 1.86 -9.85
CA LEU A 205 8.58 3.30 -9.68
C LEU A 205 7.89 3.92 -10.90
#